data_AF-A0A423WDM1-F1
#
_entry.id   AF-A0A423WDM1-F1
#
_cell.length_a   1.000
_cell.length_b   1.000
_cell.length_c   1.000
_cell.angle_alpha   90.00
_cell.angle_beta   90.00
_cell.angle_gamma   90.00
#
_symmetry.space_group_name_H-M   'P 1'
#
loop_
_entity.id
_entity.type
_entity.pdbx_description
1 polymer ?
#
loop_
_entity_poly.entity_id
_entity_poly.type
_entity_poly.pdbx_seq_one_letter_code
_entity_poly.pdbx_strand_id
1 'polypeptide(L)'
;MSPPHGGDGPSREPYRDSDSDDEASDASMEEEEEDDDDDGMVVRSPTTNIRYDISSLDPETQAGVRQLFRDSPAEEAPELVLQWCQSVQEQQDGQFYAFQMHEVVRTSCAVRIGSTQSRYRKPRCNCMGDSDKPCKHLIFLLDQLTHHTSDQLVPDEPVRLGPDGNGTGGENLFESISSFHLDLLASKMRSGVGSPDSRPAVNPVRLQETREILVSIVDPDMDDYAVKEYRPDIFEDPDTTFENNDIISYNDLTRTVANMLMTNNEFFAYFLRLLGPDSRAGSPFRKIQQHVDRVLGELEAYARGPPARAAEGPRDVPWAAAHITRAVSAIQSLLQNRTDAPSPTERAAAARALVRILHVVVLDWNRDVFHPAPPAMTTTTTTTTTTTPTATSTSRRAPPASPLQPPATPPPPPPPPPQAADDRNLYQRLIGSQTRTRSAFVVDVLAQLPEQNQWIETLEEIEGRLVAYGPPAGYVSRLRDLIALMRSSRPAGGAGSKRRVPGGGGGREGGAKRAR
;
A
#
# COMPACT_ATOMS: atom_id res chain seq x y z
N MET A 1 9.44 -62.53 16.83
CA MET A 1 10.56 -62.18 17.72
C MET A 1 11.65 -61.58 16.86
N SER A 2 12.12 -60.42 17.29
CA SER A 2 12.96 -59.44 16.57
C SER A 2 14.41 -59.93 16.32
N PRO A 3 15.37 -59.07 15.92
CA PRO A 3 16.10 -59.12 14.65
C PRO A 3 17.63 -59.29 14.89
N PRO A 4 18.52 -58.99 13.93
CA PRO A 4 19.92 -58.72 14.26
C PRO A 4 20.26 -57.21 14.20
N HIS A 5 20.65 -56.67 15.35
CA HIS A 5 21.67 -55.61 15.50
C HIS A 5 23.06 -56.27 15.25
N GLY A 6 24.16 -55.63 14.82
CA GLY A 6 24.67 -54.26 14.99
C GLY A 6 26.10 -54.33 15.57
N GLY A 7 26.98 -53.38 15.22
CA GLY A 7 28.33 -53.15 15.80
C GLY A 7 29.49 -53.80 15.02
N ASP A 8 30.69 -53.23 14.84
CA ASP A 8 31.38 -52.10 15.49
C ASP A 8 32.58 -51.63 14.62
N GLY A 9 33.02 -50.37 14.78
CA GLY A 9 34.07 -49.66 14.00
C GLY A 9 35.54 -50.10 14.27
N PRO A 10 36.54 -49.20 14.43
CA PRO A 10 36.66 -47.77 14.07
C PRO A 10 38.08 -47.34 13.54
N SER A 11 38.22 -46.03 13.27
CA SER A 11 39.41 -45.17 13.47
C SER A 11 40.58 -45.06 12.47
N ARG A 12 40.86 -43.78 12.16
CA ARG A 12 42.16 -43.06 12.07
C ARG A 12 42.95 -43.02 10.75
N GLU A 13 43.01 -41.80 10.20
CA GLU A 13 44.07 -41.28 9.32
C GLU A 13 45.45 -41.34 10.00
N PRO A 14 46.57 -41.28 9.23
CA PRO A 14 47.18 -39.96 8.97
C PRO A 14 48.08 -39.80 7.70
N TYR A 15 48.44 -38.53 7.45
CA TYR A 15 49.63 -37.97 6.74
C TYR A 15 49.66 -37.72 5.22
N ARG A 16 50.18 -36.51 4.93
CA ARG A 16 50.45 -35.79 3.66
C ARG A 16 51.79 -36.23 3.02
N ASP A 17 51.90 -36.07 1.70
CA ASP A 17 52.84 -35.16 1.00
C ASP A 17 52.80 -35.33 -0.54
N SER A 18 52.94 -34.20 -1.27
CA SER A 18 53.57 -33.94 -2.61
C SER A 18 53.31 -34.89 -3.80
N ASP A 19 53.21 -34.49 -5.07
CA ASP A 19 53.56 -33.32 -5.91
C ASP A 19 52.72 -33.45 -7.21
N SER A 20 52.21 -32.35 -7.79
CA SER A 20 52.67 -31.73 -9.07
C SER A 20 52.15 -32.38 -10.37
N ASP A 21 51.56 -31.52 -11.21
CA ASP A 21 51.31 -31.60 -12.66
C ASP A 21 50.20 -32.60 -13.09
N ASP A 22 49.18 -32.27 -13.87
CA ASP A 22 49.20 -31.63 -15.19
C ASP A 22 47.76 -31.35 -15.70
N GLU A 23 47.64 -30.29 -16.51
CA GLU A 23 46.76 -30.14 -17.69
C GLU A 23 45.22 -29.99 -17.57
N ALA A 24 44.80 -28.80 -18.02
CA ALA A 24 43.68 -28.51 -18.94
C ALA A 24 42.29 -29.11 -18.66
N SER A 25 41.37 -28.26 -18.20
CA SER A 25 39.93 -28.35 -18.49
C SER A 25 39.42 -26.92 -18.71
N ASP A 26 39.46 -26.49 -19.97
CA ASP A 26 38.32 -26.52 -20.89
C ASP A 26 37.31 -25.43 -20.52
N ALA A 27 37.56 -24.27 -21.12
CA ALA A 27 36.63 -23.18 -21.17
C ALA A 27 35.41 -23.66 -21.95
N SER A 28 34.32 -23.94 -21.24
CA SER A 28 33.01 -24.14 -21.84
C SER A 28 32.60 -22.81 -22.46
N MET A 29 32.97 -22.63 -23.72
CA MET A 29 32.34 -21.65 -24.60
C MET A 29 30.87 -22.01 -24.63
N GLU A 30 30.04 -21.19 -23.99
CA GLU A 30 28.63 -21.15 -24.34
C GLU A 30 28.61 -20.73 -25.81
N GLU A 31 28.21 -21.68 -26.65
CA GLU A 31 28.06 -21.52 -28.08
C GLU A 31 27.15 -20.32 -28.31
N GLU A 32 27.72 -19.24 -28.83
CA GLU A 32 26.97 -18.22 -29.54
C GLU A 32 26.34 -18.97 -30.73
N GLU A 33 25.06 -19.31 -30.62
CA GLU A 33 24.25 -19.71 -31.77
C GLU A 33 24.25 -18.50 -32.73
N GLU A 34 25.21 -18.49 -33.65
CA GLU A 34 25.13 -17.79 -34.93
C GLU A 34 23.94 -18.39 -35.69
N ASP A 35 22.73 -17.97 -35.32
CA ASP A 35 21.52 -18.25 -36.08
C ASP A 35 21.53 -17.39 -37.35
N ASP A 36 21.45 -18.09 -38.48
CA ASP A 36 21.41 -17.62 -39.86
C ASP A 36 20.69 -16.27 -40.04
N ASP A 37 21.37 -15.30 -40.64
CA ASP A 37 20.87 -13.98 -41.08
C ASP A 37 19.68 -14.05 -42.08
N ASP A 38 19.19 -15.24 -42.45
CA ASP A 38 18.03 -15.46 -43.32
C ASP A 38 16.71 -15.73 -42.55
N ASP A 39 16.75 -16.00 -41.24
CA ASP A 39 15.55 -16.20 -40.39
C ASP A 39 14.98 -14.88 -39.80
N GLY A 40 15.68 -13.75 -39.98
CA GLY A 40 15.22 -12.44 -39.48
C GLY A 40 13.98 -11.87 -40.18
N MET A 41 13.61 -12.40 -41.36
CA MET A 41 12.51 -11.92 -42.20
C MET A 41 11.26 -12.78 -42.16
N VAL A 42 11.29 -13.96 -41.51
CA VAL A 42 10.12 -14.80 -41.32
C VAL A 42 9.77 -14.86 -39.83
N VAL A 43 8.65 -14.26 -39.46
CA VAL A 43 8.18 -14.17 -38.07
C VAL A 43 7.04 -15.15 -37.82
N ARG A 44 6.98 -15.73 -36.62
CA ARG A 44 5.98 -16.73 -36.24
C ARG A 44 5.00 -16.14 -35.24
N SER A 45 3.70 -16.22 -35.52
CA SER A 45 2.67 -15.78 -34.58
C SER A 45 2.62 -16.71 -33.36
N PRO A 46 2.76 -16.20 -32.12
CA PRO A 46 2.72 -17.02 -30.91
C PRO A 46 1.34 -17.66 -30.67
N THR A 47 0.26 -17.00 -31.11
CA THR A 47 -1.12 -17.47 -30.87
C THR A 47 -1.57 -18.53 -31.87
N THR A 48 -1.26 -18.35 -33.15
CA THR A 48 -1.77 -19.20 -34.24
C THR A 48 -0.73 -20.15 -34.81
N ASN A 49 0.54 -19.97 -34.44
CA ASN A 49 1.67 -20.73 -34.93
C ASN A 49 1.98 -20.56 -36.42
N ILE A 50 1.32 -19.62 -37.09
CA ILE A 50 1.50 -19.30 -38.51
C ILE A 50 2.79 -18.51 -38.73
N ARG A 51 3.52 -18.80 -39.80
CA ARG A 51 4.73 -18.08 -40.22
C ARG A 51 4.40 -17.03 -41.28
N TYR A 52 4.95 -15.83 -41.15
CA TYR A 52 4.75 -14.69 -42.04
C TYR A 52 6.09 -14.18 -42.53
N ASP A 53 6.25 -14.05 -43.84
CA ASP A 53 7.38 -13.37 -44.47
C ASP A 53 7.12 -11.85 -44.49
N ILE A 54 7.97 -11.09 -43.79
CA ILE A 54 7.88 -9.63 -43.66
C ILE A 54 8.90 -8.88 -44.53
N SER A 55 9.66 -9.59 -45.36
CA SER A 55 10.71 -9.00 -46.23
C SER A 55 10.18 -7.89 -47.15
N SER A 56 8.91 -7.97 -47.56
CA SER A 56 8.26 -7.00 -48.45
C SER A 56 7.72 -5.74 -47.77
N LEU A 57 7.73 -5.69 -46.43
CA LEU A 57 7.23 -4.56 -45.65
C LEU A 57 8.34 -3.51 -45.45
N ASP A 58 7.96 -2.25 -45.19
CA ASP A 58 8.94 -1.21 -44.85
C ASP A 58 9.55 -1.44 -43.45
N PRO A 59 10.73 -0.85 -43.15
CA PRO A 59 11.44 -1.13 -41.90
C PRO A 59 10.64 -0.81 -40.62
N GLU A 60 9.78 0.20 -40.65
CA GLU A 60 8.95 0.58 -39.49
C GLU A 60 7.85 -0.46 -39.26
N THR A 61 7.17 -0.89 -40.32
CA THR A 61 6.17 -1.96 -40.26
C THR A 61 6.80 -3.29 -39.87
N GLN A 62 7.98 -3.63 -40.41
CA GLN A 62 8.71 -4.84 -40.01
C GLN A 62 9.00 -4.86 -38.50
N ALA A 63 9.46 -3.73 -37.94
CA ALA A 63 9.67 -3.60 -36.50
C ALA A 63 8.37 -3.77 -35.70
N GLY A 64 7.26 -3.21 -36.20
CA GLY A 64 5.93 -3.38 -35.61
C GLY A 64 5.45 -4.83 -35.60
N VAL A 65 5.61 -5.58 -36.70
CA VAL A 65 5.22 -7.01 -36.75
C VAL A 65 6.10 -7.85 -35.83
N ARG A 66 7.41 -7.60 -35.80
CA ARG A 66 8.32 -8.27 -34.84
C ARG A 66 7.95 -7.99 -33.40
N GLN A 67 7.48 -6.78 -33.09
CA GLN A 67 7.00 -6.43 -31.76
C GLN A 67 5.68 -7.15 -31.43
N LEU A 68 4.73 -7.17 -32.37
CA LEU A 68 3.42 -7.82 -32.20
C LEU A 68 3.53 -9.34 -31.96
N PHE A 69 4.45 -10.01 -32.64
CA PHE A 69 4.67 -11.46 -32.52
C PHE A 69 5.79 -11.84 -31.56
N ARG A 70 6.31 -10.89 -30.78
CA ARG A 70 7.25 -11.22 -29.71
C ARG A 70 6.55 -12.13 -28.70
N ASP A 71 7.22 -13.21 -28.32
CA ASP A 71 6.72 -14.11 -27.28
C ASP A 71 6.51 -13.33 -25.98
N SER A 72 5.25 -13.07 -25.66
CA SER A 72 4.85 -12.52 -24.36
C SER A 72 4.76 -13.67 -23.36
N PRO A 73 5.17 -13.48 -22.10
CA PRO A 73 5.04 -14.52 -21.09
C PRO A 73 3.58 -14.98 -21.01
N ALA A 74 3.34 -16.29 -20.90
CA ALA A 74 2.01 -16.91 -20.95
C ALA A 74 1.01 -16.38 -19.90
N GLU A 75 1.50 -15.68 -18.89
CA GLU A 75 0.74 -15.06 -17.80
C GLU A 75 0.10 -13.71 -18.20
N GLU A 76 0.50 -13.12 -19.34
CA GLU A 76 -0.01 -11.83 -19.81
C GLU A 76 -1.22 -11.97 -20.76
N ALA A 77 -2.25 -11.15 -20.53
CA ALA A 77 -3.40 -11.13 -21.44
C ALA A 77 -2.98 -10.62 -22.83
N PRO A 78 -3.56 -11.16 -23.92
CA PRO A 78 -3.20 -10.79 -25.29
C PRO A 78 -3.36 -9.28 -25.53
N GLU A 79 -2.37 -8.67 -26.20
CA GLU A 79 -2.35 -7.23 -26.50
C GLU A 79 -3.51 -6.81 -27.42
N LEU A 80 -3.94 -7.69 -28.32
CA LEU A 80 -5.04 -7.43 -29.25
C LEU A 80 -6.13 -8.50 -29.10
N VAL A 81 -7.37 -8.06 -28.90
CA VAL A 81 -8.55 -8.93 -28.85
C VAL A 81 -9.61 -8.43 -29.82
N LEU A 82 -10.16 -9.33 -30.63
CA LEU A 82 -11.32 -9.04 -31.47
C LEU A 82 -12.55 -8.86 -30.58
N GLN A 83 -13.16 -7.68 -30.65
CA GLN A 83 -14.32 -7.33 -29.85
C GLN A 83 -15.62 -7.55 -30.61
N TRP A 84 -15.68 -7.15 -31.88
CA TRP A 84 -16.87 -7.26 -32.72
C TRP A 84 -16.49 -7.65 -34.15
N CYS A 85 -17.33 -8.45 -34.78
CA CYS A 85 -17.29 -8.68 -36.23
C CYS A 85 -18.71 -8.53 -36.80
N GLN A 86 -18.85 -7.80 -37.90
CA GLN A 86 -20.14 -7.62 -38.57
C GLN A 86 -19.98 -7.58 -40.09
N SER A 87 -20.96 -8.12 -40.81
CA SER A 87 -21.10 -7.89 -42.25
C SER A 87 -21.99 -6.67 -42.47
N VAL A 88 -21.47 -5.66 -43.15
CA VAL A 88 -22.19 -4.43 -43.48
C VAL A 88 -22.45 -4.43 -44.98
N GLN A 89 -23.65 -4.01 -45.38
CA GLN A 89 -24.00 -3.79 -46.77
C GLN A 89 -24.36 -2.32 -46.95
N GLU A 90 -23.48 -1.56 -47.58
CA GLU A 90 -23.72 -0.14 -47.87
C GLU A 90 -24.18 0.05 -49.31
N GLN A 91 -25.01 1.09 -49.52
CA GLN A 91 -25.62 1.35 -50.82
C GLN A 91 -24.60 1.72 -51.92
N GLN A 92 -23.38 2.14 -51.53
CA GLN A 92 -22.34 2.60 -52.45
C GLN A 92 -21.11 1.67 -52.50
N ASP A 93 -20.69 1.10 -51.36
CA ASP A 93 -19.45 0.31 -51.26
C ASP A 93 -19.65 -1.21 -51.29
N GLY A 94 -20.88 -1.68 -51.51
CA GLY A 94 -21.19 -3.11 -51.56
C GLY A 94 -21.16 -3.79 -50.18
N GLN A 95 -20.91 -5.10 -50.16
CA GLN A 95 -20.85 -5.89 -48.91
C GLN A 95 -19.41 -5.98 -48.41
N PHE A 96 -19.17 -5.57 -47.16
CA PHE A 96 -17.86 -5.67 -46.51
C PHE A 96 -17.98 -6.25 -45.09
N TYR A 97 -16.86 -6.72 -44.55
CA TYR A 97 -16.76 -7.17 -43.16
C TYR A 97 -16.02 -6.11 -42.35
N ALA A 98 -16.60 -5.70 -41.23
CA ALA A 98 -15.96 -4.81 -40.28
C ALA A 98 -15.57 -5.60 -39.02
N PHE A 99 -14.33 -5.43 -38.59
CA PHE A 99 -13.79 -5.99 -37.36
C PHE A 99 -13.40 -4.84 -36.44
N GLN A 100 -13.91 -4.86 -35.22
CA GLN A 100 -13.45 -3.96 -34.17
C GLN A 100 -12.53 -4.73 -33.24
N MET A 101 -11.35 -4.17 -33.01
CA MET A 101 -10.34 -4.74 -32.13
C MET A 101 -10.14 -3.83 -30.92
N HIS A 102 -9.83 -4.44 -29.78
CA HIS A 102 -9.38 -3.76 -28.58
C HIS A 102 -7.87 -3.99 -28.43
N GLU A 103 -7.11 -2.92 -28.34
CA GLU A 103 -5.67 -2.95 -28.09
C GLU A 103 -5.37 -2.51 -26.66
N VAL A 104 -4.67 -3.36 -25.93
CA VAL A 104 -4.10 -3.06 -24.63
C VAL A 104 -2.66 -2.62 -24.84
N VAL A 105 -2.43 -1.31 -24.95
CA VAL A 105 -1.09 -0.75 -25.15
C VAL A 105 -0.29 -0.86 -23.85
N ARG A 106 0.58 -1.88 -23.73
CA ARG A 106 1.41 -2.13 -22.53
C ARG A 106 2.84 -1.61 -22.66
N THR A 107 3.01 -0.36 -23.09
CA THR A 107 4.33 0.27 -23.00
C THR A 107 4.63 0.67 -21.56
N SER A 108 5.60 0.00 -20.93
CA SER A 108 6.06 0.34 -19.59
C SER A 108 6.73 1.74 -19.59
N CYS A 109 6.01 2.79 -19.16
CA CYS A 109 6.64 4.07 -18.83
C CYS A 109 7.20 4.01 -17.41
N ALA A 110 8.49 4.25 -17.27
CA ALA A 110 9.11 4.56 -16.00
C ALA A 110 9.13 6.09 -15.80
N VAL A 111 8.62 6.56 -14.66
CA VAL A 111 8.76 7.94 -14.19
C VAL A 111 9.78 7.99 -13.07
N ARG A 112 10.76 8.91 -13.16
CA ARG A 112 11.80 9.11 -12.15
C ARG A 112 11.60 10.44 -11.45
N ILE A 113 11.53 10.40 -10.11
CA ILE A 113 11.42 11.56 -9.22
C ILE A 113 12.55 11.44 -8.18
N GLY A 114 13.34 12.49 -8.00
CA GLY A 114 14.46 12.49 -7.07
C GLY A 114 14.54 13.74 -6.22
N SER A 115 15.36 13.69 -5.17
CA SER A 115 15.64 14.84 -4.30
C SER A 115 16.25 16.01 -5.05
N THR A 116 16.33 17.17 -4.41
CA THR A 116 16.93 18.41 -4.97
C THR A 116 18.39 18.24 -5.40
N GLN A 117 19.10 17.28 -4.79
CA GLN A 117 20.50 16.95 -5.10
C GLN A 117 20.65 15.88 -6.18
N SER A 118 19.55 15.26 -6.61
CA SER A 118 19.55 14.23 -7.65
C SER A 118 19.55 14.82 -9.05
N ARG A 119 20.08 14.04 -10.02
CA ARG A 119 19.89 14.32 -11.47
C ARG A 119 18.42 14.35 -11.88
N TYR A 120 17.54 13.77 -11.07
CA TYR A 120 16.08 13.74 -11.26
C TYR A 120 15.34 14.76 -10.39
N ARG A 121 15.96 15.93 -10.13
CA ARG A 121 15.32 17.05 -9.43
C ARG A 121 14.00 17.52 -10.06
N LYS A 122 13.82 17.27 -11.36
CA LYS A 122 12.56 17.42 -12.09
C LYS A 122 12.04 16.02 -12.47
N PRO A 123 10.75 15.73 -12.29
CA PRO A 123 10.16 14.46 -12.72
C PRO A 123 10.40 14.22 -14.23
N ARG A 124 10.80 13.00 -14.61
CA ARG A 124 10.96 12.63 -16.03
C ARG A 124 10.34 11.26 -16.31
N CYS A 125 9.47 11.17 -17.33
CA CYS A 125 9.05 9.88 -17.92
C CYS A 125 9.94 9.54 -19.12
N ASN A 126 10.19 8.25 -19.36
CA ASN A 126 10.90 7.78 -20.56
C ASN A 126 10.29 8.30 -21.87
N CYS A 127 8.97 8.54 -21.93
CA CYS A 127 8.28 9.06 -23.11
C CYS A 127 8.65 10.50 -23.50
N MET A 128 9.31 11.25 -22.61
CA MET A 128 9.63 12.66 -22.87
C MET A 128 10.82 12.81 -23.83
N GLY A 129 11.71 11.81 -23.95
CA GLY A 129 12.94 11.95 -24.73
C GLY A 129 13.73 13.21 -24.34
N ASP A 130 14.04 14.04 -25.33
CA ASP A 130 14.71 15.35 -25.16
C ASP A 130 13.73 16.51 -24.97
N SER A 131 12.41 16.25 -24.97
CA SER A 131 11.40 17.26 -24.71
C SER A 131 11.28 17.54 -23.21
N ASP A 132 11.15 18.82 -22.87
CA ASP A 132 10.79 19.27 -21.51
C ASP A 132 9.28 19.34 -21.27
N LYS A 133 8.45 18.97 -22.27
CA LYS A 133 6.98 18.99 -22.12
C LYS A 133 6.48 17.76 -21.35
N PRO A 134 5.59 17.93 -20.36
CA PRO A 134 5.04 16.80 -19.61
C PRO A 134 4.19 15.90 -20.51
N CYS A 135 4.40 14.59 -20.43
CA CYS A 135 3.58 13.61 -21.12
C CYS A 135 2.34 13.22 -20.29
N LYS A 136 1.36 12.55 -20.92
CA LYS A 136 0.14 12.07 -20.24
C LYS A 136 0.42 11.21 -18.99
N HIS A 137 1.48 10.39 -19.02
CA HIS A 137 1.87 9.51 -17.90
C HIS A 137 2.36 10.31 -16.70
N LEU A 138 3.15 11.37 -16.95
CA LEU A 138 3.62 12.24 -15.88
C LEU A 138 2.45 13.01 -15.27
N ILE A 139 1.56 13.58 -16.09
CA ILE A 139 0.38 14.30 -15.60
C ILE A 139 -0.50 13.39 -14.75
N PHE A 140 -0.78 12.17 -15.23
CA PHE A 140 -1.54 11.18 -14.47
C PHE A 140 -0.87 10.86 -13.12
N LEU A 141 0.43 10.58 -13.09
CA LEU A 141 1.11 10.28 -11.83
C LEU A 141 1.08 11.48 -10.88
N LEU A 142 1.28 12.70 -11.38
CA LEU A 142 1.23 13.91 -10.56
C LEU A 142 -0.16 14.14 -9.95
N ASP A 143 -1.23 13.86 -10.70
CA ASP A 143 -2.59 13.89 -10.17
C ASP A 143 -2.76 12.89 -9.02
N GLN A 144 -2.34 11.64 -9.21
CA GLN A 144 -2.44 10.60 -8.16
C GLN A 144 -1.61 10.94 -6.91
N LEU A 145 -0.39 11.45 -7.09
CA LEU A 145 0.46 11.89 -6.00
C LEU A 145 -0.20 13.03 -5.23
N THR A 146 -0.63 14.08 -5.93
CA THR A 146 -1.26 15.25 -5.32
C THR A 146 -2.54 14.86 -4.58
N HIS A 147 -3.37 13.99 -5.17
CA HIS A 147 -4.60 13.51 -4.56
C HIS A 147 -4.35 12.75 -3.24
N HIS A 148 -3.27 11.99 -3.15
CA HIS A 148 -3.02 11.13 -1.98
C HIS A 148 -2.14 11.75 -0.89
N THR A 149 -1.25 12.68 -1.25
CA THR A 149 -0.30 13.32 -0.30
C THR A 149 -0.78 14.67 0.20
N SER A 150 -1.69 15.36 -0.51
CA SER A 150 -2.20 16.67 -0.10
C SER A 150 -3.06 16.57 1.18
N ASP A 151 -2.82 17.51 2.11
CA ASP A 151 -3.58 17.64 3.36
C ASP A 151 -5.00 18.20 3.15
N GLN A 152 -5.29 18.75 1.97
CA GLN A 152 -6.59 19.32 1.63
C GLN A 152 -7.33 18.41 0.66
N LEU A 153 -8.39 17.74 1.16
CA LEU A 153 -9.28 16.92 0.33
C LEU A 153 -10.22 17.75 -0.57
N VAL A 154 -10.05 19.08 -0.60
CA VAL A 154 -10.91 19.99 -1.38
C VAL A 154 -10.06 21.11 -1.99
N PRO A 155 -9.60 20.95 -3.23
CA PRO A 155 -9.22 22.09 -4.04
C PRO A 155 -10.52 22.63 -4.67
N ASP A 156 -11.25 23.47 -3.93
CA ASP A 156 -12.30 24.31 -4.55
C ASP A 156 -11.67 25.30 -5.55
N GLU A 157 -10.34 25.48 -5.47
CA GLU A 157 -9.53 26.15 -6.47
C GLU A 157 -8.86 25.16 -7.44
N PRO A 158 -8.97 25.35 -8.76
CA PRO A 158 -8.32 24.49 -9.74
C PRO A 158 -6.79 24.52 -9.58
N VAL A 159 -6.18 23.32 -9.50
CA VAL A 159 -4.72 23.16 -9.45
C VAL A 159 -4.12 23.72 -10.73
N ARG A 160 -3.31 24.77 -10.62
CA ARG A 160 -2.61 25.35 -11.77
C ARG A 160 -1.33 24.56 -12.05
N LEU A 161 -1.24 24.00 -13.25
CA LEU A 161 -0.05 23.31 -13.72
C LEU A 161 0.94 24.31 -14.32
N GLY A 162 2.19 24.22 -13.89
CA GLY A 162 3.33 24.92 -14.47
C GLY A 162 3.76 24.31 -15.81
N PRO A 163 4.71 24.95 -16.51
CA PRO A 163 5.18 24.51 -17.83
C PRO A 163 5.89 23.14 -17.82
N ASP A 164 6.36 22.69 -16.66
CA ASP A 164 6.94 21.36 -16.40
C ASP A 164 5.89 20.33 -15.92
N GLY A 165 4.61 20.72 -15.88
CA GLY A 165 3.52 19.89 -15.39
C GLY A 165 3.40 19.84 -13.86
N ASN A 166 4.30 20.49 -13.11
CA ASN A 166 4.20 20.54 -11.65
C ASN A 166 3.14 21.56 -11.20
N GLY A 167 2.45 21.31 -10.09
CA GLY A 167 1.54 22.31 -9.51
C GLY A 167 2.31 23.58 -9.12
N THR A 168 1.75 24.77 -9.37
CA THR A 168 2.39 26.05 -9.01
C THR A 168 2.56 26.26 -7.49
N GLY A 169 2.11 25.31 -6.66
CA GLY A 169 2.12 25.35 -5.20
C GLY A 169 3.45 25.04 -4.50
N GLY A 170 4.53 24.76 -5.25
CA GLY A 170 5.89 24.79 -4.70
C GLY A 170 6.27 23.66 -3.73
N GLU A 171 5.42 22.66 -3.49
CA GLU A 171 5.81 21.48 -2.73
C GLU A 171 6.79 20.61 -3.53
N ASN A 172 7.88 20.21 -2.88
CA ASN A 172 8.84 19.29 -3.45
C ASN A 172 8.24 17.87 -3.44
N LEU A 173 7.87 17.35 -4.62
CA LEU A 173 7.27 16.02 -4.78
C LEU A 173 8.04 14.91 -4.08
N PHE A 174 9.38 14.96 -4.09
CA PHE A 174 10.20 13.97 -3.40
C PHE A 174 10.00 14.04 -1.88
N GLU A 175 9.91 15.25 -1.32
CA GLU A 175 9.64 15.44 0.11
C GLU A 175 8.20 15.05 0.47
N SER A 176 7.22 15.32 -0.40
CA SER A 176 5.83 14.87 -0.20
C SER A 176 5.71 13.35 -0.21
N ILE A 177 6.39 12.66 -1.15
CA ILE A 177 6.46 11.18 -1.17
C ILE A 177 7.19 10.66 0.08
N SER A 178 8.35 11.24 0.41
CA SER A 178 9.19 10.80 1.53
C SER A 178 8.51 10.97 2.89
N SER A 179 7.76 12.07 3.08
CA SER A 179 6.99 12.33 4.31
C SER A 179 5.72 11.48 4.40
N PHE A 180 5.12 11.11 3.27
CA PHE A 180 3.98 10.20 3.24
C PHE A 180 4.39 8.72 3.35
N HIS A 181 5.65 8.41 3.01
CA HIS A 181 6.22 7.09 2.80
C HIS A 181 5.71 6.36 1.55
N LEU A 182 6.65 5.82 0.76
CA LEU A 182 6.36 5.19 -0.52
C LEU A 182 5.49 3.94 -0.37
N ASP A 183 5.66 3.15 0.68
CA ASP A 183 4.90 1.93 0.91
C ASP A 183 3.43 2.18 1.26
N LEU A 184 3.14 3.25 2.00
CA LEU A 184 1.77 3.71 2.25
C LEU A 184 1.14 4.33 1.01
N LEU A 185 1.92 5.11 0.26
CA LEU A 185 1.46 5.72 -0.98
C LEU A 185 1.15 4.66 -2.05
N ALA A 186 2.05 3.70 -2.24
CA ALA A 186 1.87 2.56 -3.14
C ALA A 186 0.62 1.76 -2.77
N SER A 187 0.36 1.56 -1.47
CA SER A 187 -0.88 0.96 -0.97
C SER A 187 -2.13 1.68 -1.47
N LYS A 188 -2.15 3.01 -1.36
CA LYS A 188 -3.30 3.83 -1.79
C LYS A 188 -3.47 3.81 -3.31
N MET A 189 -2.36 3.82 -4.04
CA MET A 189 -2.34 3.67 -5.50
C MET A 189 -2.53 2.22 -5.95
N ARG A 190 -2.70 1.27 -5.03
CA ARG A 190 -2.88 -0.17 -5.28
C ARG A 190 -1.74 -0.79 -6.08
N SER A 191 -0.53 -0.30 -5.86
CA SER A 191 0.70 -0.79 -6.46
C SER A 191 1.59 -1.50 -5.43
N GLY A 192 2.44 -2.41 -5.90
CA GLY A 192 3.52 -2.98 -5.09
C GLY A 192 4.73 -2.04 -5.00
N VAL A 193 5.51 -2.16 -3.92
CA VAL A 193 6.85 -1.58 -3.83
C VAL A 193 7.86 -2.67 -4.16
N GLY A 194 8.70 -2.46 -5.17
CA GLY A 194 9.69 -3.44 -5.59
C GLY A 194 10.37 -3.05 -6.90
N SER A 195 11.35 -3.86 -7.31
CA SER A 195 11.92 -3.80 -8.66
C SER A 195 11.05 -4.63 -9.60
N PRO A 196 10.93 -4.27 -10.89
CA PRO A 196 10.28 -5.12 -11.90
C PRO A 196 10.87 -6.55 -11.94
N ASP A 197 12.16 -6.68 -11.62
CA ASP A 197 12.91 -7.94 -11.69
C ASP A 197 12.88 -8.75 -10.37
N SER A 198 12.25 -8.23 -9.32
CA SER A 198 12.18 -8.91 -8.02
C SER A 198 10.85 -9.61 -7.87
N ARG A 199 10.86 -10.88 -7.42
CA ARG A 199 9.63 -11.58 -7.05
C ARG A 199 8.91 -10.75 -5.97
N PRO A 200 7.71 -10.22 -6.25
CA PRO A 200 7.02 -9.41 -5.26
C PRO A 200 6.54 -10.34 -4.14
N ALA A 201 6.89 -10.01 -2.90
CA ALA A 201 6.23 -10.59 -1.74
C ALA A 201 4.71 -10.35 -1.83
N VAL A 202 3.90 -11.24 -1.26
CA VAL A 202 2.45 -11.06 -1.28
C VAL A 202 2.10 -9.72 -0.63
N ASN A 203 1.44 -8.85 -1.39
CA ASN A 203 0.99 -7.57 -0.88
C ASN A 203 -0.22 -7.80 0.05
N PRO A 204 -0.09 -7.54 1.37
CA PRO A 204 -1.16 -7.84 2.34
C PRO A 204 -2.41 -6.98 2.11
N VAL A 205 -2.24 -5.78 1.57
CA VAL A 205 -3.37 -4.88 1.26
C VAL A 205 -4.14 -5.42 0.06
N ARG A 206 -3.41 -5.85 -0.98
CA ARG A 206 -4.04 -6.49 -2.14
C ARG A 206 -4.75 -7.78 -1.75
N LEU A 207 -4.14 -8.59 -0.89
CA LEU A 207 -4.74 -9.83 -0.37
C LEU A 207 -6.06 -9.55 0.34
N GLN A 208 -6.07 -8.55 1.23
CA GLN A 208 -7.27 -8.13 1.95
C GLN A 208 -8.35 -7.57 1.02
N GLU A 209 -7.99 -6.69 0.08
CA GLU A 209 -8.95 -6.15 -0.90
C GLU A 209 -9.50 -7.27 -1.82
N THR A 210 -8.68 -8.23 -2.24
CA THR A 210 -9.12 -9.41 -3.00
C THR A 210 -10.16 -10.22 -2.21
N ARG A 211 -9.89 -10.47 -0.93
CA ARG A 211 -10.86 -11.14 -0.04
C ARG A 211 -12.18 -10.37 0.04
N GLU A 212 -12.10 -9.06 0.20
CA GLU A 212 -13.27 -8.18 0.30
C GLU A 212 -14.05 -8.08 -1.01
N ILE A 213 -13.38 -8.09 -2.16
CA ILE A 213 -14.01 -8.16 -3.49
C ILE A 213 -14.83 -9.45 -3.59
N LEU A 214 -14.22 -10.59 -3.29
CA LEU A 214 -14.89 -11.90 -3.40
C LEU A 214 -16.08 -12.00 -2.43
N VAL A 215 -15.90 -11.59 -1.18
CA VAL A 215 -16.98 -11.60 -0.19
C VAL A 215 -18.10 -10.65 -0.60
N SER A 216 -17.80 -9.47 -1.16
CA SER A 216 -18.83 -8.52 -1.62
C SER A 216 -19.72 -9.10 -2.73
N ILE A 217 -19.23 -10.10 -3.48
CA ILE A 217 -19.98 -10.76 -4.55
C ILE A 217 -20.74 -11.98 -4.03
N VAL A 218 -20.09 -12.79 -3.18
CA VAL A 218 -20.65 -14.06 -2.71
C VAL A 218 -21.66 -13.85 -1.58
N ASP A 219 -21.35 -12.96 -0.64
CA ASP A 219 -22.18 -12.68 0.53
C ASP A 219 -22.10 -11.18 0.90
N PRO A 220 -22.95 -10.34 0.27
CA PRO A 220 -22.95 -8.90 0.50
C PRO A 220 -23.41 -8.52 1.91
N ASP A 221 -24.00 -9.43 2.70
CA ASP A 221 -24.53 -9.14 4.04
C ASP A 221 -23.64 -9.69 5.19
N MET A 222 -22.60 -10.48 4.86
CA MET A 222 -21.60 -11.00 5.81
C MET A 222 -21.05 -9.94 6.78
N ASP A 223 -21.07 -10.21 8.08
CA ASP A 223 -20.50 -9.26 9.04
C ASP A 223 -18.97 -9.13 8.86
N ASP A 224 -18.43 -7.97 9.24
CA ASP A 224 -17.02 -7.64 9.06
C ASP A 224 -16.05 -8.60 9.77
N TYR A 225 -16.48 -9.24 10.85
CA TYR A 225 -15.64 -10.17 11.61
C TYR A 225 -15.57 -11.51 10.88
N ALA A 226 -16.67 -11.99 10.33
CA ALA A 226 -16.76 -13.21 9.53
C ALA A 226 -16.00 -13.11 8.19
N VAL A 227 -15.78 -11.90 7.65
CA VAL A 227 -14.92 -11.70 6.47
C VAL A 227 -13.53 -12.29 6.69
N LYS A 228 -12.99 -12.24 7.92
CA LYS A 228 -11.67 -12.81 8.25
C LYS A 228 -11.64 -14.33 8.29
N GLU A 229 -12.79 -14.98 8.23
CA GLU A 229 -12.94 -16.45 8.20
C GLU A 229 -13.36 -16.95 6.80
N TYR A 230 -13.58 -16.05 5.84
CA TYR A 230 -13.93 -16.43 4.47
C TYR A 230 -12.76 -17.11 3.74
N ARG A 231 -12.91 -18.37 3.33
CA ARG A 231 -11.91 -19.14 2.56
C ARG A 231 -10.51 -19.14 3.20
N PRO A 232 -10.37 -19.67 4.43
CA PRO A 232 -9.08 -19.69 5.13
C PRO A 232 -8.00 -20.42 4.32
N ASP A 233 -8.41 -21.44 3.56
CA ASP A 233 -7.56 -22.21 2.64
C ASP A 233 -6.91 -21.39 1.49
N ILE A 234 -7.39 -20.17 1.23
CA ILE A 234 -6.78 -19.23 0.27
C ILE A 234 -5.99 -18.12 1.00
N PHE A 235 -6.51 -17.63 2.12
CA PHE A 235 -6.09 -16.35 2.71
C PHE A 235 -5.24 -16.47 3.98
N GLU A 236 -5.21 -17.61 4.67
CA GLU A 236 -4.42 -17.78 5.90
C GLU A 236 -2.93 -18.01 5.63
N ASP A 237 -2.62 -18.73 4.56
CA ASP A 237 -1.25 -18.97 4.11
C ASP A 237 -1.07 -18.51 2.66
N PRO A 238 -0.98 -17.19 2.46
CA PRO A 238 -0.96 -16.62 1.13
C PRO A 238 0.36 -16.88 0.41
N ASP A 239 1.47 -17.01 1.15
CA ASP A 239 2.76 -17.30 0.54
C ASP A 239 2.63 -18.62 -0.20
N THR A 240 2.30 -19.73 0.47
CA THR A 240 2.13 -21.06 -0.16
C THR A 240 1.03 -21.08 -1.23
N THR A 241 -0.07 -20.37 -1.01
CA THR A 241 -1.21 -20.37 -1.93
C THR A 241 -0.88 -19.73 -3.28
N PHE A 242 -0.09 -18.67 -3.28
CA PHE A 242 0.27 -17.91 -4.48
C PHE A 242 1.73 -18.18 -4.93
N GLU A 243 2.42 -19.20 -4.38
CA GLU A 243 3.78 -19.54 -4.85
C GLU A 243 3.78 -20.16 -6.24
N ASN A 244 2.75 -20.93 -6.55
CA ASN A 244 2.59 -21.58 -7.83
C ASN A 244 2.07 -20.53 -8.81
N ASN A 245 2.82 -20.25 -9.88
CA ASN A 245 2.44 -19.33 -10.95
C ASN A 245 1.17 -19.78 -11.73
N ASP A 246 0.49 -20.83 -11.27
CA ASP A 246 -0.75 -21.32 -11.85
C ASP A 246 -1.90 -20.37 -11.54
N ILE A 247 -2.23 -19.51 -12.51
CA ILE A 247 -3.39 -18.63 -12.44
C ILE A 247 -4.69 -19.44 -12.32
N ILE A 248 -4.76 -20.62 -12.95
CA ILE A 248 -5.97 -21.45 -13.01
C ILE A 248 -5.93 -22.53 -11.95
N SER A 249 -6.89 -22.49 -11.02
CA SER A 249 -7.14 -23.55 -10.04
C SER A 249 -8.31 -24.42 -10.49
N TYR A 250 -8.02 -25.61 -11.01
CA TYR A 250 -9.04 -26.54 -11.49
C TYR A 250 -10.07 -26.87 -10.39
N ASN A 251 -11.36 -26.85 -10.76
CA ASN A 251 -12.51 -27.07 -9.88
C ASN A 251 -12.72 -26.02 -8.76
N ASP A 252 -11.96 -24.92 -8.76
CA ASP A 252 -12.13 -23.84 -7.79
C ASP A 252 -12.10 -22.47 -8.48
N LEU A 253 -13.29 -22.02 -8.91
CA LEU A 253 -13.45 -20.72 -9.55
C LEU A 253 -13.07 -19.57 -8.62
N THR A 254 -13.36 -19.68 -7.32
CA THR A 254 -13.07 -18.61 -6.35
C THR A 254 -11.56 -18.45 -6.18
N ARG A 255 -10.80 -19.55 -6.08
CA ARG A 255 -9.34 -19.52 -6.05
C ARG A 255 -8.75 -19.01 -7.37
N THR A 256 -9.31 -19.44 -8.51
CA THR A 256 -8.90 -18.92 -9.84
C THR A 256 -9.08 -17.41 -9.93
N VAL A 257 -10.25 -16.88 -9.52
CA VAL A 257 -10.49 -15.43 -9.52
C VAL A 257 -9.59 -14.72 -8.50
N ALA A 258 -9.32 -15.32 -7.33
CA ALA A 258 -8.37 -14.78 -6.37
C ALA A 258 -6.96 -14.66 -6.98
N ASN A 259 -6.45 -15.71 -7.64
CA ASN A 259 -5.16 -15.69 -8.33
C ASN A 259 -5.13 -14.59 -9.41
N MET A 260 -6.17 -14.48 -10.23
CA MET A 260 -6.28 -13.42 -11.25
C MET A 260 -6.29 -12.01 -10.63
N LEU A 261 -7.00 -11.80 -9.53
CA LEU A 261 -7.04 -10.52 -8.81
C LEU A 261 -5.67 -10.19 -8.18
N MET A 262 -4.90 -11.19 -7.75
CA MET A 262 -3.56 -11.00 -7.18
C MET A 262 -2.49 -10.70 -8.24
N THR A 263 -2.59 -11.30 -9.44
CA THR A 263 -1.57 -11.17 -10.48
C THR A 263 -1.86 -10.05 -11.50
N ASN A 264 -3.13 -9.77 -11.83
CA ASN A 264 -3.50 -8.82 -12.88
C ASN A 264 -4.05 -7.49 -12.32
N ASN A 265 -3.30 -6.40 -12.52
CA ASN A 265 -3.67 -5.04 -12.06
C ASN A 265 -4.91 -4.48 -12.76
N GLU A 266 -5.06 -4.71 -14.06
CA GLU A 266 -6.20 -4.22 -14.85
C GLU A 266 -7.50 -4.89 -14.39
N PHE A 267 -7.45 -6.21 -14.22
CA PHE A 267 -8.56 -7.01 -13.72
C PHE A 267 -8.97 -6.57 -12.31
N PHE A 268 -8.00 -6.40 -11.41
CA PHE A 268 -8.23 -5.89 -10.07
C PHE A 268 -8.88 -4.51 -10.04
N ALA A 269 -8.32 -3.56 -10.81
CA ALA A 269 -8.86 -2.21 -10.93
C ALA A 269 -10.29 -2.19 -11.52
N TYR A 270 -10.55 -3.08 -12.48
CA TYR A 270 -11.87 -3.22 -13.10
C TYR A 270 -12.93 -3.69 -12.09
N PHE A 271 -12.64 -4.71 -11.27
CA PHE A 271 -13.55 -5.15 -10.20
C PHE A 271 -13.86 -4.03 -9.22
N LEU A 272 -12.83 -3.29 -8.79
CA LEU A 272 -13.00 -2.19 -7.84
C LEU A 272 -13.79 -1.02 -8.42
N ARG A 273 -13.77 -0.82 -9.74
CA ARG A 273 -14.60 0.16 -10.43
C ARG A 273 -16.06 -0.31 -10.55
N LEU A 274 -16.29 -1.60 -10.78
CA LEU A 274 -17.63 -2.18 -10.88
C LEU A 274 -18.34 -2.26 -9.52
N LEU A 275 -17.58 -2.52 -8.46
CA LEU A 275 -18.07 -2.53 -7.10
C LEU A 275 -18.40 -1.10 -6.66
N GLY A 276 -19.69 -0.83 -6.43
CA GLY A 276 -20.15 0.48 -5.98
C GLY A 276 -19.62 0.87 -4.58
N PRO A 277 -19.79 2.15 -4.18
CA PRO A 277 -19.31 2.64 -2.88
C PRO A 277 -19.97 1.96 -1.67
N ASP A 278 -21.15 1.36 -1.85
CA ASP A 278 -21.85 0.60 -0.82
C ASP A 278 -21.27 -0.80 -0.59
N SER A 279 -20.43 -1.31 -1.51
CA SER A 279 -19.72 -2.58 -1.32
C SER A 279 -18.58 -2.44 -0.31
N ARG A 280 -18.16 -3.55 0.31
CA ARG A 280 -17.07 -3.53 1.30
C ARG A 280 -15.76 -3.03 0.67
N ALA A 281 -15.39 -3.58 -0.48
CA ALA A 281 -14.16 -3.20 -1.18
C ALA A 281 -14.22 -1.80 -1.81
N GLY A 282 -15.43 -1.30 -2.11
CA GLY A 282 -15.67 0.04 -2.63
C GLY A 282 -15.66 1.13 -1.56
N SER A 283 -16.02 0.78 -0.31
CA SER A 283 -16.26 1.74 0.77
C SER A 283 -15.04 2.62 1.07
N PRO A 284 -15.14 3.96 0.91
CA PRO A 284 -14.03 4.86 1.20
C PRO A 284 -13.72 4.91 2.70
N PHE A 285 -14.72 4.77 3.57
CA PHE A 285 -14.53 4.76 5.03
C PHE A 285 -13.76 3.53 5.50
N ARG A 286 -13.99 2.37 4.87
CA ARG A 286 -13.25 1.14 5.15
C ARG A 286 -11.77 1.28 4.77
N LYS A 287 -11.49 1.87 3.61
CA LYS A 287 -10.11 2.15 3.16
C LYS A 287 -9.38 3.11 4.10
N ILE A 288 -10.08 4.13 4.59
CA ILE A 288 -9.51 5.04 5.60
C ILE A 288 -9.19 4.29 6.90
N GLN A 289 -10.08 3.40 7.36
CA GLN A 289 -9.84 2.57 8.53
C GLN A 289 -8.61 1.65 8.34
N GLN A 290 -8.53 0.93 7.22
CA GLN A 290 -7.39 0.07 6.87
C GLN A 290 -6.07 0.87 6.83
N HIS A 291 -6.10 2.09 6.28
CA HIS A 291 -4.94 3.00 6.30
C HIS A 291 -4.51 3.32 7.72
N VAL A 292 -5.44 3.62 8.63
CA VAL A 292 -5.13 3.89 10.04
C VAL A 292 -4.56 2.65 10.75
N ASP A 293 -5.18 1.48 10.58
CA ASP A 293 -4.70 0.24 11.18
C ASP A 293 -3.25 -0.06 10.71
N ARG A 294 -2.94 0.18 9.43
CA ARG A 294 -1.58 0.05 8.90
C ARG A 294 -0.60 1.05 9.52
N VAL A 295 -0.95 2.32 9.58
CA VAL A 295 -0.12 3.36 10.22
C VAL A 295 0.23 2.99 11.67
N LEU A 296 -0.73 2.44 12.40
CA LEU A 296 -0.52 2.00 13.78
C LEU A 296 0.38 0.76 13.88
N GLY A 297 0.25 -0.20 12.95
CA GLY A 297 1.16 -1.34 12.85
C GLY A 297 2.60 -0.92 12.57
N GLU A 298 2.79 0.09 11.72
CA GLU A 298 4.10 0.68 11.44
C GLU A 298 4.68 1.44 12.65
N LEU A 299 3.84 2.18 13.38
CA LEU A 299 4.24 2.81 14.64
C LEU A 299 4.64 1.77 15.69
N GLU A 300 3.95 0.63 15.74
CA GLU A 300 4.30 -0.49 16.62
C GLU A 300 5.63 -1.14 16.24
N ALA A 301 5.87 -1.33 14.93
CA ALA A 301 7.17 -1.80 14.45
C ALA A 301 8.29 -0.82 14.83
N TYR A 302 8.07 0.48 14.65
CA TYR A 302 9.00 1.53 15.06
C TYR A 302 9.26 1.52 16.57
N ALA A 303 8.21 1.37 17.38
CA ALA A 303 8.32 1.29 18.84
C ALA A 303 9.12 0.06 19.33
N ARG A 304 9.08 -1.05 18.59
CA ARG A 304 9.86 -2.27 18.89
C ARG A 304 11.34 -2.14 18.50
N GLY A 305 11.66 -1.28 17.54
CA GLY A 305 13.03 -0.97 17.14
C GLY A 305 13.05 -0.34 15.75
N PRO A 306 13.53 0.90 15.58
CA PRO A 306 13.53 1.54 14.28
C PRO A 306 14.49 0.82 13.32
N PRO A 307 14.11 0.67 12.04
CA PRO A 307 15.05 0.18 11.03
C PRO A 307 16.26 1.11 10.94
N ALA A 308 17.45 0.53 10.77
CA ALA A 308 18.68 1.29 10.63
C ALA A 308 18.59 2.18 9.38
N ARG A 309 18.59 3.51 9.59
CA ARG A 309 18.57 4.55 8.55
C ARG A 309 17.64 4.22 7.38
N ALA A 310 16.32 4.39 7.59
CA ALA A 310 15.41 4.50 6.47
C ALA A 310 15.77 5.75 5.63
N ALA A 311 15.71 5.62 4.30
CA ALA A 311 15.84 6.77 3.38
C ALA A 311 14.63 7.72 3.51
N GLU A 312 13.54 7.22 4.08
CA GLU A 312 12.34 7.96 4.44
C GLU A 312 12.37 8.27 5.95
N GLY A 313 11.66 9.31 6.40
CA GLY A 313 11.72 9.82 7.78
C GLY A 313 11.33 8.80 8.88
N PRO A 314 11.40 9.18 10.17
CA PRO A 314 10.98 8.31 11.26
C PRO A 314 9.47 8.06 11.24
N ARG A 315 9.04 6.80 11.45
CA ARG A 315 7.63 6.39 11.60
C ARG A 315 7.16 6.57 13.05
N ASP A 316 7.38 7.77 13.58
CA ASP A 316 7.18 8.12 14.97
C ASP A 316 5.74 8.59 15.29
N VAL A 317 5.50 9.00 16.54
CA VAL A 317 4.20 9.48 17.00
C VAL A 317 3.71 10.72 16.23
N PRO A 318 4.55 11.75 15.99
CA PRO A 318 4.20 12.86 15.11
C PRO A 318 3.70 12.43 13.73
N TRP A 319 4.41 11.51 13.10
CA TRP A 319 4.04 10.95 11.79
C TRP A 319 2.66 10.25 11.85
N ALA A 320 2.47 9.34 12.81
CA ALA A 320 1.22 8.59 12.95
C ALA A 320 0.03 9.54 13.23
N ALA A 321 0.23 10.53 14.09
CA ALA A 321 -0.79 11.53 14.41
C ALA A 321 -1.20 12.38 13.19
N ALA A 322 -0.25 12.71 12.31
CA ALA A 322 -0.55 13.42 11.06
C ALA A 322 -1.46 12.59 10.16
N HIS A 323 -1.12 11.32 9.92
CA HIS A 323 -1.95 10.42 9.11
C HIS A 323 -3.34 10.17 9.71
N ILE A 324 -3.44 9.99 11.02
CA ILE A 324 -4.73 9.83 11.71
C ILE A 324 -5.57 11.12 11.64
N THR A 325 -4.94 12.30 11.73
CA THR A 325 -5.64 13.58 11.57
C THR A 325 -6.17 13.77 10.14
N ARG A 326 -5.36 13.40 9.12
CA ARG A 326 -5.80 13.36 7.72
C ARG A 326 -6.97 12.40 7.52
N ALA A 327 -6.91 11.21 8.12
CA ALA A 327 -7.97 10.21 8.04
C ALA A 327 -9.31 10.74 8.58
N VAL A 328 -9.31 11.36 9.76
CA VAL A 328 -10.53 11.97 10.33
C VAL A 328 -11.05 13.12 9.48
N SER A 329 -10.16 13.97 8.96
CA SER A 329 -10.52 15.07 8.06
C SER A 329 -11.11 14.56 6.73
N ALA A 330 -10.60 13.44 6.22
CA ALA A 330 -11.12 12.79 5.02
C ALA A 330 -12.52 12.21 5.25
N ILE A 331 -12.75 11.55 6.40
CA ILE A 331 -14.09 11.07 6.79
C ILE A 331 -15.06 12.25 6.87
N GLN A 332 -14.67 13.34 7.52
CA GLN A 332 -15.49 14.54 7.62
C GLN A 332 -15.82 15.12 6.24
N SER A 333 -14.82 15.25 5.36
CA SER A 333 -15.01 15.79 4.01
C SER A 333 -15.95 14.91 3.18
N LEU A 334 -15.81 13.59 3.28
CA LEU A 334 -16.71 12.64 2.62
C LEU A 334 -18.15 12.72 3.16
N LEU A 335 -18.35 13.10 4.43
CA LEU A 335 -19.70 13.29 4.97
C LEU A 335 -20.31 14.64 4.55
N GLN A 336 -19.49 15.67 4.34
CA GLN A 336 -19.95 17.06 4.15
C GLN A 336 -20.02 17.49 2.67
N ASN A 337 -19.12 17.03 1.81
CA ASN A 337 -18.93 17.57 0.46
C ASN A 337 -19.60 16.73 -0.63
N ARG A 338 -20.70 16.05 -0.30
CA ARG A 338 -21.43 15.19 -1.25
C ARG A 338 -22.65 15.91 -1.82
N THR A 339 -22.96 15.59 -3.08
CA THR A 339 -24.21 16.01 -3.74
C THR A 339 -25.44 15.38 -3.09
N ASP A 340 -25.30 14.14 -2.61
CA ASP A 340 -26.37 13.35 -2.02
C ASP A 340 -26.06 13.01 -0.57
N ALA A 341 -27.12 12.87 0.25
CA ALA A 341 -26.98 12.46 1.64
C ALA A 341 -26.39 11.04 1.73
N PRO A 342 -25.44 10.78 2.66
CA PRO A 342 -24.82 9.47 2.78
C PRO A 342 -25.84 8.38 3.16
N SER A 343 -25.71 7.20 2.55
CA SER A 343 -26.58 6.06 2.81
C SER A 343 -26.45 5.57 4.27
N PRO A 344 -27.45 4.86 4.82
CA PRO A 344 -27.34 4.30 6.18
C PRO A 344 -26.10 3.41 6.36
N THR A 345 -25.74 2.64 5.34
CA THR A 345 -24.55 1.77 5.32
C THR A 345 -23.26 2.60 5.34
N GLU A 346 -23.20 3.66 4.55
CA GLU A 346 -22.06 4.59 4.53
C GLU A 346 -21.89 5.30 5.89
N ARG A 347 -22.99 5.75 6.50
CA ARG A 347 -22.98 6.36 7.84
C ARG A 347 -22.52 5.39 8.90
N ALA A 348 -22.96 4.13 8.82
CA ALA A 348 -22.51 3.07 9.72
C ALA A 348 -21.00 2.76 9.53
N ALA A 349 -20.51 2.74 8.29
CA ALA A 349 -19.09 2.55 7.98
C ALA A 349 -18.23 3.72 8.46
N ALA A 350 -18.69 4.96 8.28
CA ALA A 350 -18.02 6.15 8.80
C ALA A 350 -17.93 6.15 10.33
N ALA A 351 -19.04 5.85 11.01
CA ALA A 351 -19.07 5.74 12.48
C ALA A 351 -18.15 4.63 12.98
N ARG A 352 -18.14 3.46 12.32
CA ARG A 352 -17.22 2.35 12.64
C ARG A 352 -15.76 2.79 12.59
N ALA A 353 -15.35 3.44 11.49
CA ALA A 353 -13.98 3.92 11.33
C ALA A 353 -13.60 4.94 12.42
N LEU A 354 -14.49 5.90 12.73
CA LEU A 354 -14.27 6.91 13.77
C LEU A 354 -14.17 6.30 15.17
N VAL A 355 -15.08 5.39 15.53
CA VAL A 355 -15.06 4.69 16.83
C VAL A 355 -13.81 3.82 16.95
N ARG A 356 -13.40 3.14 15.87
CA ARG A 356 -12.14 2.38 15.83
C ARG A 356 -10.93 3.27 16.10
N ILE A 357 -10.84 4.44 15.45
CA ILE A 357 -9.77 5.42 15.69
C ILE A 357 -9.75 5.83 17.16
N LEU A 358 -10.92 6.20 17.72
CA LEU A 358 -11.01 6.66 19.10
C LEU A 358 -10.64 5.55 20.10
N HIS A 359 -11.16 4.35 19.90
CA HIS A 359 -10.87 3.18 20.72
C HIS A 359 -9.37 2.92 20.78
N VAL A 360 -8.71 2.82 19.63
CA VAL A 360 -7.30 2.44 19.55
C VAL A 360 -6.40 3.55 20.11
N VAL A 361 -6.70 4.83 19.85
CA VAL A 361 -5.94 5.96 20.40
C VAL A 361 -6.04 6.04 21.93
N VAL A 362 -7.23 5.81 22.49
CA VAL A 362 -7.46 5.94 23.94
C VAL A 362 -7.03 4.70 24.71
N LEU A 363 -7.32 3.50 24.20
CA LEU A 363 -7.15 2.25 24.95
C LEU A 363 -5.80 1.59 24.68
N ASP A 364 -5.34 1.58 23.43
CA ASP A 364 -4.14 0.82 23.04
C ASP A 364 -2.88 1.70 22.97
N TRP A 365 -3.06 3.00 22.68
CA TRP A 365 -1.97 3.96 22.43
C TRP A 365 -1.88 5.12 23.41
N ASN A 366 -2.51 5.01 24.59
CA ASN A 366 -2.19 5.88 25.72
C ASN A 366 -0.94 5.40 26.47
N ARG A 367 0.20 5.41 25.78
CA ARG A 367 1.51 5.04 26.31
C ARG A 367 2.60 5.79 25.55
N ASP A 368 3.73 5.98 26.22
CA ASP A 368 4.89 6.62 25.61
C ASP A 368 5.66 5.63 24.73
N VAL A 369 6.04 6.09 23.54
CA VAL A 369 6.94 5.39 22.63
C VAL A 369 8.37 5.84 22.95
N PHE A 370 9.17 4.94 23.51
CA PHE A 370 10.56 5.22 23.86
C PHE A 370 11.50 4.67 22.78
N HIS A 371 12.37 5.52 22.25
CA HIS A 371 13.46 5.10 21.39
C HIS A 371 14.79 5.04 22.18
N PRO A 372 15.53 3.92 22.16
CA PRO A 372 16.91 3.92 22.62
C PRO A 372 17.76 4.77 21.67
N ALA A 373 18.31 5.89 22.17
CA ALA A 373 19.22 6.74 21.38
C ALA A 373 20.33 5.89 20.73
N PRO A 374 20.72 6.17 19.47
CA PRO A 374 21.84 5.46 18.84
C PRO A 374 23.10 5.66 19.70
N PRO A 375 23.90 4.60 19.95
CA PRO A 375 25.13 4.74 20.72
C PRO A 375 26.03 5.74 20.00
N ALA A 376 26.47 6.77 20.72
CA ALA A 376 27.44 7.71 20.23
C ALA A 376 28.70 6.94 19.80
N MET A 377 28.92 6.82 18.49
CA MET A 377 30.13 6.23 17.94
C MET A 377 31.29 7.18 18.26
N THR A 378 32.05 6.87 19.30
CA THR A 378 33.40 7.39 19.48
C THR A 378 34.26 6.92 18.31
N THR A 379 34.44 7.80 17.32
CA THR A 379 35.43 7.63 16.26
C THR A 379 36.82 7.78 16.88
N THR A 380 37.44 6.66 17.26
CA THR A 380 38.87 6.59 17.52
C THR A 380 39.58 6.47 16.16
N THR A 381 39.98 7.60 15.59
CA THR A 381 40.79 7.64 14.37
C THR A 381 42.24 7.34 14.75
N THR A 382 42.69 6.11 14.52
CA THR A 382 44.12 5.75 14.59
C THR A 382 44.71 5.93 13.19
N THR A 383 45.38 7.05 12.95
CA THR A 383 46.11 7.28 11.70
C THR A 383 47.58 6.89 11.89
N THR A 384 47.96 5.75 11.32
CA THR A 384 49.34 5.31 11.12
C THR A 384 49.92 6.05 9.92
N THR A 385 51.04 6.75 10.07
CA THR A 385 51.81 7.29 8.93
C THR A 385 53.26 6.84 9.01
N THR A 386 53.66 6.13 7.96
CA THR A 386 54.99 5.57 7.67
C THR A 386 55.79 6.59 6.89
N THR A 387 57.01 6.94 7.31
CA THR A 387 58.01 7.62 6.47
C THR A 387 59.43 7.15 6.78
N THR A 388 60.12 6.68 5.73
CA THR A 388 61.53 6.23 5.66
C THR A 388 62.46 7.45 5.43
N PRO A 389 63.75 7.43 5.86
CA PRO A 389 64.56 8.65 5.96
C PRO A 389 65.61 8.83 4.84
N THR A 390 66.11 10.06 4.68
CA THR A 390 67.39 10.37 4.02
C THR A 390 68.10 11.51 4.76
N ALA A 391 69.42 11.34 4.97
CA ALA A 391 70.35 12.17 5.75
C ALA A 391 70.47 13.63 5.25
N THR A 392 70.97 14.64 6.00
CA THR A 392 72.35 14.80 6.52
C THR A 392 72.47 16.10 7.38
N SER A 393 73.21 16.05 8.51
CA SER A 393 74.05 17.08 9.23
C SER A 393 73.60 18.58 9.34
N THR A 394 73.85 19.42 10.37
CA THR A 394 74.81 19.47 11.50
C THR A 394 74.40 20.56 12.53
N SER A 395 74.55 20.27 13.83
CA SER A 395 75.02 21.11 14.96
C SER A 395 74.68 22.62 15.12
N ARG A 396 73.97 22.98 16.22
CA ARG A 396 74.54 23.75 17.37
C ARG A 396 73.56 23.89 18.55
N ARG A 397 74.14 24.19 19.71
CA ARG A 397 73.77 23.90 21.11
C ARG A 397 73.26 25.14 21.88
N ALA A 398 72.28 25.01 22.79
CA ALA A 398 72.12 25.61 24.16
C ALA A 398 70.62 25.58 24.64
N PRO A 399 70.25 25.84 25.92
CA PRO A 399 69.71 24.88 26.90
C PRO A 399 68.25 25.15 27.34
N PRO A 400 67.64 24.36 28.28
CA PRO A 400 66.19 24.09 28.28
C PRO A 400 65.34 25.05 29.13
N ALA A 401 64.09 25.24 28.68
CA ALA A 401 63.02 25.95 29.37
C ALA A 401 62.08 24.99 30.12
N SER A 402 61.51 25.50 31.22
CA SER A 402 60.51 24.88 32.10
C SER A 402 59.18 24.53 31.38
N PRO A 403 58.37 23.59 31.92
CA PRO A 403 57.31 22.93 31.18
C PRO A 403 56.02 23.77 31.08
N LEU A 404 55.50 23.91 29.86
CA LEU A 404 54.18 24.46 29.57
C LEU A 404 53.10 23.36 29.68
N GLN A 405 51.99 23.69 30.33
CA GLN A 405 50.77 22.88 30.46
C GLN A 405 50.13 22.57 29.09
N PRO A 406 49.48 21.40 28.92
CA PRO A 406 48.74 21.08 27.71
C PRO A 406 47.43 21.90 27.61
N PRO A 407 46.97 22.20 26.37
CA PRO A 407 45.79 23.03 26.14
C PRO A 407 44.50 22.32 26.53
N ALA A 408 43.58 23.09 27.13
CA ALA A 408 42.25 22.64 27.53
C ALA A 408 41.41 22.15 26.33
N THR A 409 40.81 20.98 26.48
CA THR A 409 39.82 20.40 25.57
C THR A 409 38.58 21.29 25.47
N PRO A 410 38.00 21.49 24.27
CA PRO A 410 36.74 22.21 24.12
C PRO A 410 35.59 21.42 24.78
N PRO A 411 34.58 22.10 25.34
CA PRO A 411 33.46 21.43 25.99
C PRO A 411 32.66 20.60 24.98
N PRO A 412 32.13 19.43 25.39
CA PRO A 412 31.31 18.59 24.54
C PRO A 412 30.07 19.35 24.06
N PRO A 413 29.56 19.07 22.84
CA PRO A 413 28.35 19.69 22.32
C PRO A 413 27.17 19.40 23.27
N PRO A 414 26.25 20.37 23.44
CA PRO A 414 25.10 20.19 24.32
C PRO A 414 24.26 18.99 23.86
N PRO A 415 23.69 18.22 24.81
CA PRO A 415 22.79 17.12 24.48
C PRO A 415 21.60 17.65 23.65
N PRO A 416 21.05 16.82 22.74
CA PRO A 416 19.87 17.19 21.98
C PRO A 416 18.74 17.59 22.94
N PRO A 417 17.92 18.60 22.60
CA PRO A 417 16.86 19.07 23.47
C PRO A 417 15.89 17.93 23.81
N PRO A 418 15.33 17.89 25.03
CA PRO A 418 14.33 16.91 25.39
C PRO A 418 13.13 17.06 24.45
N GLN A 419 12.82 16.01 23.68
CA GLN A 419 11.56 15.92 22.95
C GLN A 419 10.41 16.12 23.92
N ALA A 420 9.44 16.96 23.57
CA ALA A 420 8.30 17.23 24.44
C ALA A 420 7.54 15.92 24.71
N ALA A 421 6.91 15.79 25.88
CA ALA A 421 6.10 14.60 26.20
C ALA A 421 5.03 14.32 25.12
N ASP A 422 4.53 15.38 24.47
CA ASP A 422 3.56 15.36 23.37
C ASP A 422 4.08 14.74 22.06
N ASP A 423 5.40 14.58 21.91
CA ASP A 423 6.02 13.95 20.73
C ASP A 423 6.22 12.45 20.92
N ARG A 424 5.96 11.90 22.12
CA ARG A 424 6.17 10.49 22.43
C ARG A 424 4.88 9.73 22.72
N ASN A 425 3.76 10.41 22.90
CA ASN A 425 2.50 9.80 23.28
C ASN A 425 1.38 10.20 22.30
N LEU A 426 0.83 9.21 21.60
CA LEU A 426 -0.16 9.43 20.55
C LEU A 426 -1.48 10.00 21.12
N TYR A 427 -1.92 9.51 22.28
CA TYR A 427 -3.08 10.04 22.98
C TYR A 427 -2.89 11.51 23.37
N GLN A 428 -1.74 11.88 23.96
CA GLN A 428 -1.46 13.27 24.33
C GLN A 428 -1.45 14.18 23.09
N ARG A 429 -0.85 13.73 21.98
CA ARG A 429 -0.79 14.52 20.76
C ARG A 429 -2.16 14.76 20.11
N LEU A 430 -3.01 13.74 20.06
CA LEU A 430 -4.30 13.82 19.37
C LEU A 430 -5.43 14.36 20.26
N ILE A 431 -5.44 14.03 21.55
CA ILE A 431 -6.55 14.31 22.46
C ILE A 431 -6.08 15.10 23.70
N GLY A 432 -4.97 14.72 24.31
CA GLY A 432 -4.54 15.24 25.62
C GLY A 432 -3.95 16.65 25.63
N SER A 433 -3.45 17.16 24.50
CA SER A 433 -2.84 18.48 24.41
C SER A 433 -3.89 19.58 24.63
N GLN A 434 -3.70 20.35 25.71
CA GLN A 434 -4.63 21.40 26.19
C GLN A 434 -4.90 22.53 25.17
N THR A 435 -4.19 22.55 24.04
CA THR A 435 -4.27 23.58 22.99
C THR A 435 -5.46 23.38 22.04
N ARG A 436 -6.08 22.20 21.98
CA ARG A 436 -7.29 21.96 21.16
C ARG A 436 -8.58 22.36 21.90
N THR A 437 -8.70 23.63 22.26
CA THR A 437 -9.91 24.15 22.94
C THR A 437 -11.13 24.30 22.02
N ARG A 438 -10.96 24.21 20.68
CA ARG A 438 -12.05 24.45 19.71
C ARG A 438 -12.55 23.23 18.95
N SER A 439 -11.73 22.21 18.71
CA SER A 439 -12.12 21.00 17.97
C SER A 439 -11.91 19.74 18.80
N ALA A 440 -12.98 18.99 19.07
CA ALA A 440 -12.95 17.70 19.78
C ALA A 440 -12.59 16.52 18.86
N PHE A 441 -11.82 16.78 17.79
CA PHE A 441 -11.24 15.76 16.91
C PHE A 441 -12.31 14.78 16.39
N VAL A 442 -12.23 13.50 16.74
CA VAL A 442 -13.20 12.45 16.33
C VAL A 442 -14.62 12.72 16.84
N VAL A 443 -14.77 13.31 18.03
CA VAL A 443 -16.09 13.54 18.66
C VAL A 443 -16.93 14.51 17.84
N ASP A 444 -16.32 15.55 17.27
CA ASP A 444 -17.04 16.52 16.44
C ASP A 444 -17.54 15.90 15.12
N VAL A 445 -16.82 14.93 14.57
CA VAL A 445 -17.25 14.21 13.36
C VAL A 445 -18.35 13.20 13.69
N LEU A 446 -18.21 12.46 14.80
CA LEU A 446 -19.26 11.53 15.27
C LEU A 446 -20.58 12.23 15.62
N ALA A 447 -20.54 13.49 16.06
CA ALA A 447 -21.75 14.28 16.32
C ALA A 447 -22.63 14.52 15.08
N GLN A 448 -22.10 14.29 13.87
CA GLN A 448 -22.87 14.35 12.61
C GLN A 448 -23.65 13.04 12.33
N LEU A 449 -23.45 12.00 13.14
CA LEU A 449 -24.02 10.66 12.99
C LEU A 449 -24.77 10.19 14.26
N PRO A 450 -25.72 10.98 14.80
CA PRO A 450 -26.38 10.67 16.06
C PRO A 450 -27.24 9.39 16.02
N GLU A 451 -27.64 8.93 14.84
CA GLU A 451 -28.47 7.73 14.67
C GLU A 451 -27.73 6.40 14.90
N GLN A 452 -26.39 6.42 15.04
CA GLN A 452 -25.53 5.23 15.11
C GLN A 452 -25.47 4.60 16.52
N ASN A 453 -26.64 4.31 17.08
CA ASN A 453 -26.87 3.88 18.46
C ASN A 453 -26.09 2.63 18.90
N GLN A 454 -25.68 1.78 17.96
CA GLN A 454 -24.94 0.55 18.24
C GLN A 454 -23.58 0.78 18.92
N TRP A 455 -23.03 2.00 18.85
CA TRP A 455 -21.72 2.33 19.42
C TRP A 455 -21.76 2.92 20.83
N ILE A 456 -22.95 3.10 21.42
CA ILE A 456 -23.12 3.76 22.72
C ILE A 456 -22.31 3.06 23.81
N GLU A 457 -22.38 1.72 23.90
CA GLU A 457 -21.65 0.95 24.92
C GLU A 457 -20.13 1.10 24.78
N THR A 458 -19.61 1.06 23.55
CA THR A 458 -18.17 1.29 23.28
C THR A 458 -17.74 2.71 23.63
N LEU A 459 -18.57 3.72 23.36
CA LEU A 459 -18.27 5.11 23.70
C LEU A 459 -18.28 5.34 25.22
N GLU A 460 -19.15 4.66 25.96
CA GLU A 460 -19.19 4.69 27.43
C GLU A 460 -17.96 4.02 28.04
N GLU A 461 -17.50 2.90 27.48
CA GLU A 461 -16.24 2.27 27.89
C GLU A 461 -15.05 3.23 27.69
N ILE A 462 -14.98 3.85 26.52
CA ILE A 462 -13.96 4.87 26.19
C ILE A 462 -14.05 6.04 27.16
N GLU A 463 -15.25 6.54 27.48
CA GLU A 463 -15.45 7.62 28.44
C GLU A 463 -14.92 7.25 29.83
N GLY A 464 -15.25 6.05 30.32
CA GLY A 464 -14.80 5.57 31.63
C GLY A 464 -13.27 5.51 31.74
N ARG A 465 -12.60 5.11 30.64
CA ARG A 465 -11.13 5.06 30.56
C ARG A 465 -10.52 6.46 30.43
N LEU A 466 -11.14 7.32 29.64
CA LEU A 466 -10.72 8.72 29.49
C LEU A 466 -10.69 9.44 30.84
N VAL A 467 -11.70 9.28 31.71
CA VAL A 467 -11.72 9.96 33.02
C VAL A 467 -10.46 9.65 33.85
N ALA A 468 -9.92 8.43 33.76
CA ALA A 468 -8.69 8.06 34.48
C ALA A 468 -7.42 8.74 33.92
N TYR A 469 -7.45 9.22 32.68
CA TYR A 469 -6.31 9.78 31.97
C TYR A 469 -6.20 11.31 32.02
N GLY A 470 -7.14 11.99 32.70
CA GLY A 470 -7.15 13.45 32.83
C GLY A 470 -7.25 14.23 31.50
N PRO A 471 -8.19 13.92 30.61
CA PRO A 471 -8.40 14.61 29.33
C PRO A 471 -8.77 16.09 29.53
N PRO A 472 -8.65 16.92 28.48
CA PRO A 472 -9.16 18.28 28.51
C PRO A 472 -10.65 18.30 28.88
N ALA A 473 -11.03 19.14 29.85
CA ALA A 473 -12.40 19.15 30.41
C ALA A 473 -13.50 19.30 29.35
N GLY A 474 -13.23 20.07 28.28
CA GLY A 474 -14.16 20.25 27.17
C GLY A 474 -14.38 18.99 26.32
N TYR A 475 -13.41 18.08 26.25
CA TYR A 475 -13.49 16.86 25.43
C TYR A 475 -14.48 15.85 26.03
N VAL A 476 -14.36 15.58 27.34
CA VAL A 476 -15.26 14.64 28.04
C VAL A 476 -16.69 15.16 28.07
N SER A 477 -16.88 16.47 28.28
CA SER A 477 -18.22 17.07 28.22
C SER A 477 -18.87 16.80 26.86
N ARG A 478 -18.15 17.07 25.76
CA ARG A 478 -18.67 16.81 24.40
C ARG A 478 -18.94 15.34 24.12
N LEU A 479 -18.10 14.43 24.62
CA LEU A 479 -18.34 13.00 24.48
C LEU A 479 -19.62 12.58 25.22
N ARG A 480 -19.87 13.10 26.44
CA ARG A 480 -21.13 12.87 27.16
C ARG A 480 -22.33 13.43 26.42
N ASP A 481 -22.20 14.65 25.90
CA ASP A 481 -23.26 15.30 25.13
C ASP A 481 -23.59 14.48 23.87
N LEU A 482 -22.58 13.93 23.19
CA LEU A 482 -22.73 13.02 22.07
C LEU A 482 -23.45 11.73 22.48
N ILE A 483 -23.03 11.06 23.56
CA ILE A 483 -23.67 9.83 24.06
C ILE A 483 -25.15 10.10 24.40
N ALA A 484 -25.44 11.24 25.04
CA ALA A 484 -26.81 11.67 25.36
C ALA A 484 -27.63 11.93 24.08
N LEU A 485 -27.03 12.58 23.08
CA LEU A 485 -27.64 12.83 21.79
C LEU A 485 -28.00 11.51 21.08
N MET A 486 -27.06 10.56 21.00
CA MET A 486 -27.30 9.25 20.38
C MET A 486 -28.46 8.52 21.08
N ARG A 487 -28.44 8.44 22.42
CA ARG A 487 -29.55 7.84 23.20
C ARG A 487 -30.90 8.49 22.89
N SER A 488 -30.95 9.81 22.70
CA SER A 488 -32.17 10.53 22.36
C SER A 488 -32.67 10.28 20.93
N SER A 489 -31.75 9.96 20.01
CA SER A 489 -32.04 9.61 18.61
C SER A 489 -32.45 8.14 18.43
N ARG A 490 -32.44 7.33 19.49
CA ARG A 490 -32.95 5.96 19.44
C ARG A 490 -34.44 6.00 19.08
N PRO A 491 -34.88 5.39 17.97
CA PRO A 491 -36.30 5.30 17.67
C PRO A 491 -36.98 4.60 18.85
N ALA A 492 -38.01 5.23 19.41
CA ALA A 492 -38.81 4.66 20.49
C ALA A 492 -39.46 3.36 19.99
N GLY A 493 -38.76 2.25 20.13
CA GLY A 493 -39.19 0.95 19.65
C GLY A 493 -40.40 0.46 20.43
N GLY A 494 -41.57 0.50 19.78
CA GLY A 494 -42.51 -0.61 19.79
C GLY A 494 -43.20 -0.93 21.12
N ALA A 495 -43.85 0.05 21.76
CA ALA A 495 -44.98 -0.28 22.63
C ALA A 495 -46.13 -0.79 21.74
N GLY A 496 -46.43 -2.09 21.87
CA GLY A 496 -47.35 -2.81 21.01
C GLY A 496 -48.67 -2.10 20.75
N SER A 497 -48.91 -1.74 19.49
CA SER A 497 -50.26 -1.54 19.00
C SER A 497 -50.91 -2.91 18.83
N LYS A 498 -51.29 -3.50 19.97
CA LYS A 498 -52.20 -4.64 20.06
C LYS A 498 -53.54 -4.13 19.54
N ARG A 499 -53.70 -4.17 18.21
CA ARG A 499 -54.99 -3.92 17.54
C ARG A 499 -55.94 -4.97 18.10
N ARG A 500 -56.76 -4.58 19.07
CA ARG A 500 -57.92 -5.36 19.51
C ARG A 500 -58.78 -5.56 18.26
N VAL A 501 -58.73 -6.77 17.71
CA VAL A 501 -59.76 -7.29 16.83
C VAL A 501 -60.99 -7.51 17.72
N PRO A 502 -62.14 -6.85 17.46
CA PRO A 502 -63.39 -7.26 18.05
C PRO A 502 -63.89 -8.48 17.27
N GLY A 503 -64.32 -9.50 18.02
CA GLY A 503 -64.86 -10.73 17.47
C GLY A 503 -66.13 -10.52 16.64
N GLY A 504 -66.27 -11.39 15.66
CA GLY A 504 -67.45 -11.69 14.86
C GLY A 504 -66.98 -12.74 13.85
N GLY A 505 -67.33 -14.02 13.93
CA GLY A 505 -68.68 -14.55 14.04
C GLY A 505 -69.23 -14.71 12.62
N GLY A 506 -69.19 -15.93 12.08
CA GLY A 506 -69.80 -16.24 10.78
C GLY A 506 -69.08 -17.36 10.03
N GLY A 507 -69.73 -18.52 9.96
CA GLY A 507 -69.20 -19.74 9.37
C GLY A 507 -69.17 -19.79 7.85
N ARG A 508 -68.58 -20.87 7.33
CA ARG A 508 -69.11 -21.65 6.20
C ARG A 508 -68.25 -22.89 5.93
N GLU A 509 -68.87 -24.02 6.26
CA GLU A 509 -69.02 -25.25 5.47
C GLU A 509 -68.39 -25.31 4.06
N GLY A 510 -67.81 -26.49 3.76
CA GLY A 510 -67.37 -26.95 2.44
C GLY A 510 -65.86 -27.23 2.43
N GLY A 511 -65.33 -28.45 2.39
CA GLY A 511 -65.81 -29.68 1.75
C GLY A 511 -64.84 -30.03 0.60
N ALA A 512 -64.42 -31.31 0.53
CA ALA A 512 -63.59 -31.95 -0.53
C ALA A 512 -62.07 -31.73 -0.48
N LYS A 513 -61.19 -32.66 -0.88
CA LYS A 513 -61.14 -34.13 -0.97
C LYS A 513 -59.70 -34.45 -1.40
N ARG A 514 -59.15 -35.55 -0.87
CA ARG A 514 -58.16 -36.49 -1.46
C ARG A 514 -56.76 -35.99 -1.91
N ALA A 515 -55.76 -36.52 -1.21
CA ALA A 515 -54.71 -37.44 -1.70
C ALA A 515 -54.32 -37.39 -3.20
N ARG A 516 -53.05 -37.12 -3.49
CA ARG A 516 -51.99 -38.14 -3.56
C ARG A 516 -50.62 -37.48 -3.49
#